data_AF-A0A6H9WPY5-F1
#
_entry.id   AF-A0A6H9WPY5-F1
#
_cell.length_a   1.000
_cell.length_b   1.000
_cell.length_c   1.000
_cell.angle_alpha   90.00
_cell.angle_beta   90.00
_cell.angle_gamma   90.00
#
_symmetry.space_group_name_H-M   'P 1'
#
loop_
_entity.id
_entity.type
_entity.pdbx_description
1 polymer ?
#
loop_
_entity_poly.entity_id
_entity_poly.type
_entity_poly.pdbx_seq_one_letter_code
_entity_poly.pdbx_strand_id
1 'polypeptide(L)'
;MVDDARIQDCHRRIAEGWLPLMPEGQWSVSYLFWAPAGKAVYTETTAIDREGKAHPLSQPPAVHEALHELRDAMSDPQRGAWISSEFKLTDDGVLEASFNWDRRFYWGVHAGSPWAPDPDPDTPDVPDDNAFVDELERYPREHLFLPAWYPRHRVVDGERLDDAALDPRRADPDHHDRFETPRNAAVSLPDEVKPLQDAWGWPGVFASINDAVLGNMDRREGREADALLGETGDHERDAALDALIDDAVASTMLVLDRSPALASVRLLREWLAVRGERGPANLEAANRGDALAALLDRTGEVGDAARVTRARLESIVRLVVEDNVDDRFDAVS
;
A
#
# COMPACT_ATOMS: atom_id res chain seq x y z
N MET A 1 -24.73 2.26 2.15
CA MET A 1 -24.78 0.83 1.76
C MET A 1 -24.17 0.76 0.39
N VAL A 2 -23.12 -0.04 0.23
CA VAL A 2 -22.39 -0.17 -1.04
C VAL A 2 -23.32 -0.86 -2.06
N ASP A 3 -23.39 -0.31 -3.28
CA ASP A 3 -24.22 -0.87 -4.35
C ASP A 3 -23.43 -1.96 -5.10
N ASP A 4 -23.43 -3.16 -4.53
CA ASP A 4 -22.68 -4.30 -5.06
C ASP A 4 -23.03 -4.61 -6.52
N ALA A 5 -24.30 -4.43 -6.91
CA ALA A 5 -24.74 -4.68 -8.28
C ALA A 5 -24.10 -3.69 -9.26
N ARG A 6 -24.05 -2.40 -8.89
CA ARG A 6 -23.38 -1.36 -9.68
C ARG A 6 -21.87 -1.58 -9.77
N ILE A 7 -21.22 -2.00 -8.68
CA ILE A 7 -19.79 -2.33 -8.67
C ILE A 7 -19.50 -3.49 -9.63
N GLN A 8 -20.28 -4.57 -9.56
CA GLN A 8 -20.10 -5.72 -10.46
C GLN A 8 -20.34 -5.36 -11.93
N ASP A 9 -21.33 -4.50 -12.22
CA ASP A 9 -21.55 -4.00 -13.57
C ASP A 9 -20.35 -3.19 -14.10
N CYS A 10 -19.76 -2.33 -13.26
CA CYS A 10 -18.57 -1.57 -13.64
C CYS A 10 -17.38 -2.48 -13.93
N HIS A 11 -17.09 -3.47 -13.07
CA HIS A 11 -16.04 -4.45 -13.32
C HIS A 11 -16.24 -5.21 -14.63
N ARG A 12 -17.47 -5.65 -14.92
CA ARG A 12 -17.82 -6.31 -16.17
C ARG A 12 -17.56 -5.39 -17.37
N ARG A 13 -18.01 -4.14 -17.34
CA ARG A 13 -17.79 -3.15 -18.41
C ARG A 13 -16.31 -2.82 -18.62
N ILE A 14 -15.53 -2.75 -17.54
CA ILE A 14 -14.07 -2.59 -17.61
C ILE A 14 -13.46 -3.77 -18.36
N ALA A 15 -13.78 -5.02 -17.96
CA ALA A 15 -13.27 -6.21 -18.63
C ALA A 15 -13.69 -6.30 -20.11
N GLU A 16 -14.98 -6.10 -20.40
CA GLU A 16 -15.54 -6.15 -21.76
C GLU A 16 -14.97 -5.07 -22.68
N GLY A 17 -14.71 -3.87 -22.14
CA GLY A 17 -14.10 -2.79 -22.91
C GLY A 17 -12.59 -2.98 -23.12
N TRP A 18 -11.91 -3.62 -22.17
CA TRP A 18 -10.46 -3.80 -22.19
C TRP A 18 -10.02 -5.01 -23.03
N LEU A 19 -10.75 -6.14 -22.93
CA LEU A 19 -10.39 -7.40 -23.60
C LEU A 19 -10.20 -7.27 -25.13
N PRO A 20 -11.01 -6.50 -25.88
CA PRO A 20 -10.84 -6.34 -27.33
C PRO A 20 -9.53 -5.62 -27.74
N LEU A 21 -8.83 -4.99 -26.81
CA LEU A 21 -7.53 -4.36 -27.07
C LEU A 21 -6.37 -5.35 -27.02
N MET A 22 -6.61 -6.57 -26.55
CA MET A 22 -5.55 -7.53 -26.35
C MET A 22 -5.03 -8.05 -27.70
N PRO A 23 -3.70 -8.14 -27.90
CA PRO A 23 -3.13 -8.73 -29.11
C PRO A 23 -3.63 -10.17 -29.32
N GLU A 24 -4.23 -10.48 -30.47
CA GLU A 24 -4.83 -11.80 -30.73
C GLU A 24 -3.83 -12.95 -30.48
N GLY A 25 -4.20 -13.89 -29.59
CA GLY A 25 -3.49 -15.15 -29.36
C GLY A 25 -2.07 -15.03 -28.79
N GLN A 26 -1.64 -13.82 -28.42
CA GLN A 26 -0.23 -13.54 -28.10
C GLN A 26 -0.01 -13.01 -26.69
N TRP A 27 -1.04 -12.68 -25.93
CA TRP A 27 -0.89 -12.10 -24.59
C TRP A 27 -1.06 -13.14 -23.47
N SER A 28 -0.47 -12.85 -22.31
CA SER A 28 -0.60 -13.65 -21.09
C SER A 28 -1.28 -12.88 -19.96
N VAL A 29 -0.96 -11.59 -19.82
CA VAL A 29 -1.51 -10.72 -18.78
C VAL A 29 -1.53 -9.28 -19.27
N SER A 30 -2.48 -8.50 -18.80
CA SER A 30 -2.57 -7.08 -19.06
C SER A 30 -2.78 -6.32 -17.75
N TYR A 31 -2.10 -5.19 -17.62
CA TYR A 31 -2.15 -4.33 -16.45
C TYR A 31 -2.75 -2.98 -16.82
N LEU A 32 -3.59 -2.45 -15.95
CA LEU A 32 -4.17 -1.11 -16.07
C LEU A 32 -3.98 -0.40 -14.75
N PHE A 33 -3.27 0.71 -14.78
CA PHE A 33 -3.20 1.66 -13.68
C PHE A 33 -4.08 2.87 -14.01
N TRP A 34 -4.85 3.33 -13.03
CA TRP A 34 -5.74 4.48 -13.19
C TRP A 34 -5.75 5.33 -11.92
N ALA A 35 -5.42 6.61 -12.08
CA ALA A 35 -5.19 7.52 -10.97
C ALA A 35 -5.67 8.95 -11.32
N PRO A 36 -6.88 9.33 -10.89
CA PRO A 36 -7.38 10.69 -11.05
C PRO A 36 -6.91 11.58 -9.90
N ALA A 37 -6.64 12.84 -10.23
CA ALA A 37 -6.43 13.92 -9.29
C ALA A 37 -7.02 15.20 -9.89
N GLY A 38 -8.00 15.78 -9.19
CA GLY A 38 -8.72 16.97 -9.63
C GLY A 38 -9.41 16.75 -10.99
N LYS A 39 -8.94 17.46 -12.01
CA LYS A 39 -9.51 17.41 -13.38
C LYS A 39 -8.74 16.52 -14.34
N ALA A 40 -7.62 15.96 -13.91
CA ALA A 40 -6.76 15.16 -14.76
C ALA A 40 -6.71 13.71 -14.26
N VAL A 41 -6.42 12.82 -15.20
CA VAL A 41 -6.34 11.38 -14.92
C VAL A 41 -5.11 10.83 -15.60
N TYR A 42 -4.27 10.16 -14.83
CA TYR A 42 -3.23 9.32 -15.38
C TYR A 42 -3.76 7.91 -15.58
N THR A 43 -3.47 7.38 -16.76
CA THR A 43 -3.72 5.99 -17.06
C THR A 43 -2.53 5.41 -17.78
N GLU A 44 -2.20 4.19 -17.39
CA GLU A 44 -1.23 3.36 -18.09
C GLU A 44 -1.86 2.00 -18.29
N THR A 45 -1.88 1.51 -19.53
CA THR A 45 -2.38 0.18 -19.85
C THR A 45 -1.35 -0.55 -20.68
N THR A 46 -0.94 -1.73 -20.22
CA THR A 46 0.14 -2.50 -20.84
C THR A 46 -0.23 -3.97 -20.90
N ALA A 47 -0.22 -4.56 -22.09
CA ALA A 47 -0.31 -6.00 -22.27
C ALA A 47 1.08 -6.62 -22.33
N ILE A 48 1.27 -7.76 -21.68
CA ILE A 48 2.47 -8.58 -21.75
C ILE A 48 2.17 -9.76 -22.66
N ASP A 49 3.00 -9.94 -23.69
CA ASP A 49 2.92 -11.09 -24.57
C ASP A 49 3.49 -12.37 -23.92
N ARG A 50 3.28 -13.52 -24.55
CA ARG A 50 3.78 -14.82 -24.07
C ARG A 50 5.31 -14.93 -24.08
N GLU A 51 5.99 -14.02 -24.76
CA GLU A 51 7.45 -13.88 -24.75
C GLU A 51 7.93 -12.94 -23.62
N GLY A 52 7.00 -12.36 -22.86
CA GLY A 52 7.26 -11.44 -21.75
C GLY A 52 7.45 -9.99 -22.18
N LYS A 53 7.23 -9.65 -23.46
CA LYS A 53 7.40 -8.30 -23.97
C LYS A 53 6.15 -7.46 -23.70
N ALA A 54 6.39 -6.24 -23.22
CA ALA A 54 5.35 -5.26 -22.93
C ALA A 54 4.91 -4.49 -24.18
N HIS A 55 3.60 -4.31 -24.31
CA HIS A 55 2.93 -3.57 -25.37
C HIS A 55 2.01 -2.52 -24.74
N PRO A 56 2.31 -1.22 -24.85
CA PRO A 56 1.42 -0.18 -24.37
C PRO A 56 0.13 -0.17 -25.20
N LEU A 57 -0.99 0.00 -24.52
CA LEU A 57 -2.33 0.02 -25.11
C LEU A 57 -3.00 1.36 -24.80
N SER A 58 -3.76 1.88 -25.77
CA SER A 58 -4.59 3.06 -25.54
C SER A 58 -5.87 2.65 -24.82
N GLN A 59 -6.16 3.26 -23.67
CA GLN A 59 -7.37 2.95 -22.92
C GLN A 59 -8.63 3.43 -23.67
N PRO A 60 -9.69 2.61 -23.81
CA PRO A 60 -10.93 3.03 -24.47
C PRO A 60 -11.72 3.98 -23.56
N PRO A 61 -12.44 4.96 -24.12
CA PRO A 61 -13.30 5.87 -23.34
C PRO A 61 -14.32 5.13 -22.45
N ALA A 62 -14.90 4.04 -22.93
CA ALA A 62 -15.88 3.25 -22.16
C ALA A 62 -15.29 2.62 -20.89
N VAL A 63 -14.00 2.25 -20.90
CA VAL A 63 -13.31 1.75 -19.70
C VAL A 63 -13.09 2.90 -18.71
N HIS A 64 -12.71 4.07 -19.22
CA HIS A 64 -12.53 5.27 -18.40
C HIS A 64 -13.83 5.70 -17.70
N GLU A 65 -14.95 5.70 -18.42
CA GLU A 65 -16.29 5.98 -17.87
C GLU A 65 -16.67 4.97 -16.78
N ALA A 66 -16.45 3.67 -17.03
CA ALA A 66 -16.74 2.62 -16.05
C ALA A 66 -15.86 2.73 -14.80
N LEU A 67 -14.61 3.21 -14.92
CA LEU A 67 -13.72 3.45 -13.76
C LEU A 67 -14.19 4.63 -12.90
N HIS A 68 -14.67 5.72 -13.50
CA HIS A 68 -15.31 6.81 -12.75
C HIS A 68 -16.55 6.33 -12.02
N GLU A 69 -17.43 5.60 -12.71
CA GLU A 69 -18.64 5.05 -12.09
C GLU A 69 -18.34 4.08 -10.95
N LEU A 70 -17.28 3.27 -11.10
CA LEU A 70 -16.80 2.38 -10.05
C LEU A 70 -16.27 3.17 -8.84
N ARG A 71 -15.49 4.22 -9.07
CA ARG A 71 -14.97 5.10 -8.01
C ARG A 71 -16.12 5.72 -7.22
N ASP A 72 -17.14 6.23 -7.90
CA ASP A 72 -18.35 6.76 -7.27
C ASP A 72 -19.10 5.70 -6.47
N ALA A 73 -19.30 4.51 -7.05
CA ALA A 73 -20.04 3.42 -6.40
C ALA A 73 -19.33 2.87 -5.16
N MET A 74 -18.00 2.93 -5.14
CA MET A 74 -17.14 2.50 -4.02
C MET A 74 -16.83 3.61 -3.02
N SER A 75 -17.27 4.85 -3.28
CA SER A 75 -17.06 5.95 -2.36
C SER A 75 -17.80 5.71 -1.04
N ASP A 76 -17.11 5.95 0.06
CA ASP A 76 -17.66 5.86 1.40
C ASP A 76 -17.83 7.26 2.00
N PRO A 77 -18.93 7.57 2.71
CA PRO A 77 -19.15 8.90 3.27
C PRO A 77 -18.08 9.36 4.28
N GLN A 78 -17.41 8.42 4.95
CA GLN A 78 -16.36 8.73 5.93
C GLN A 78 -14.97 8.63 5.31
N ARG A 79 -14.72 7.61 4.50
CA ARG A 79 -13.39 7.34 3.94
C ARG A 79 -13.12 8.02 2.59
N GLY A 80 -14.15 8.55 1.94
CA GLY A 80 -14.11 9.07 0.57
C GLY A 80 -13.99 7.96 -0.47
N ALA A 81 -13.46 8.28 -1.65
CA ALA A 81 -13.12 7.31 -2.68
C ALA A 81 -11.65 6.90 -2.59
N TRP A 82 -11.29 5.73 -3.14
CA TRP A 82 -9.89 5.32 -3.29
C TRP A 82 -9.12 6.31 -4.18
N ILE A 83 -7.80 6.40 -4.02
CA ILE A 83 -6.91 7.39 -4.67
C ILE A 83 -6.54 6.95 -6.07
N SER A 84 -6.03 5.72 -6.21
CA SER A 84 -5.74 5.08 -7.48
C SER A 84 -6.17 3.62 -7.48
N SER A 85 -6.22 3.01 -8.66
CA SER A 85 -6.55 1.60 -8.83
C SER A 85 -5.61 0.91 -9.80
N GLU A 86 -5.38 -0.37 -9.54
CA GLU A 86 -4.65 -1.29 -10.38
C GLU A 86 -5.56 -2.45 -10.75
N PHE A 87 -5.62 -2.76 -12.04
CA PHE A 87 -6.31 -3.92 -12.54
C PHE A 87 -5.32 -4.82 -13.25
N LYS A 88 -5.56 -6.12 -13.12
CA LYS A 88 -4.86 -7.17 -13.84
C LYS A 88 -5.90 -8.04 -14.52
N LEU A 89 -5.80 -8.15 -15.84
CA LEU A 89 -6.60 -9.06 -16.65
C LEU A 89 -5.70 -10.19 -17.13
N THR A 90 -6.10 -11.44 -16.97
CA THR A 90 -5.37 -12.63 -17.47
C THR A 90 -6.03 -13.19 -18.73
N ASP A 91 -5.28 -14.00 -19.50
CA ASP A 91 -5.73 -14.51 -20.80
C ASP A 91 -6.91 -15.50 -20.75
N ASP A 92 -7.25 -16.00 -19.57
CA ASP A 92 -8.47 -16.75 -19.25
C ASP A 92 -9.68 -15.86 -18.88
N GLY A 93 -9.50 -14.54 -18.87
CA GLY A 93 -10.54 -13.55 -18.61
C GLY A 93 -10.76 -13.20 -17.14
N VAL A 94 -9.89 -13.64 -16.22
CA VAL A 94 -9.98 -13.23 -14.81
C VAL A 94 -9.50 -11.78 -14.65
N LEU A 95 -10.37 -10.94 -14.07
CA LEU A 95 -10.06 -9.57 -13.71
C LEU A 95 -9.82 -9.48 -12.20
N GLU A 96 -8.60 -9.14 -11.82
CA GLU A 96 -8.22 -8.78 -10.45
C GLU A 96 -8.17 -7.25 -10.34
N ALA A 97 -8.66 -6.71 -9.22
CA ALA A 97 -8.65 -5.28 -8.94
C ALA A 97 -8.04 -5.00 -7.56
N SER A 98 -7.20 -3.98 -7.47
CA SER A 98 -6.61 -3.46 -6.24
C SER A 98 -6.86 -1.96 -6.18
N PHE A 99 -7.15 -1.46 -4.98
CA PHE A 99 -7.50 -0.06 -4.75
C PHE A 99 -6.56 0.52 -3.70
N ASN A 100 -5.84 1.55 -4.10
CA ASN A 100 -4.96 2.29 -3.22
C ASN A 100 -5.75 3.42 -2.55
N TRP A 101 -5.80 3.41 -1.22
CA TRP A 101 -6.52 4.41 -0.44
C TRP A 101 -5.63 5.47 0.19
N ASP A 102 -4.32 5.24 0.19
CA ASP A 102 -3.43 5.88 1.17
C ASP A 102 -2.06 6.27 0.62
N ARG A 103 -1.64 5.73 -0.53
CA ARG A 103 -0.33 6.02 -1.11
C ARG A 103 -0.43 7.17 -2.11
N ARG A 104 0.47 8.16 -2.02
CA ARG A 104 0.61 9.22 -3.02
C ARG A 104 1.09 8.61 -4.34
N PHE A 105 0.61 9.15 -5.45
CA PHE A 105 1.14 8.83 -6.76
C PHE A 105 1.68 10.10 -7.45
N TYR A 106 2.55 9.88 -8.41
CA TYR A 106 3.20 10.89 -9.23
C TYR A 106 3.06 10.48 -10.71
N TRP A 107 2.97 11.46 -11.59
CA TRP A 107 2.86 11.32 -13.04
C TRP A 107 4.19 11.74 -13.64
N GLY A 108 4.74 10.86 -14.46
CA GLY A 108 6.01 11.14 -15.09
C GLY A 108 6.51 9.95 -15.89
N VAL A 109 7.51 10.22 -16.72
CA VAL A 109 8.24 9.22 -17.51
C VAL A 109 9.64 9.06 -16.93
N HIS A 110 9.72 8.85 -15.62
CA HIS A 110 10.98 8.65 -14.89
C HIS A 110 10.95 7.32 -14.13
N ALA A 111 12.14 6.86 -13.72
CA ALA A 111 12.26 5.68 -12.88
C ALA A 111 11.52 5.90 -11.55
N GLY A 112 10.75 4.91 -11.11
CA GLY A 112 9.96 4.99 -9.88
C GLY A 112 8.54 5.53 -10.04
N SER A 113 8.18 6.14 -11.17
CA SER A 113 6.78 6.46 -11.50
C SER A 113 5.91 5.17 -11.50
N PRO A 114 4.67 5.21 -10.99
CA PRO A 114 3.96 6.37 -10.45
C PRO A 114 4.13 6.56 -8.94
N TRP A 115 5.14 5.96 -8.30
CA TRP A 115 5.21 5.80 -6.84
C TRP A 115 6.30 6.61 -6.14
N ALA A 116 7.12 7.32 -6.90
CA ALA A 116 8.13 8.24 -6.42
C ALA A 116 8.00 9.56 -7.17
N PRO A 117 8.37 10.71 -6.56
CA PRO A 117 8.48 11.96 -7.29
C PRO A 117 9.59 11.90 -8.34
N ASP A 118 9.62 12.90 -9.22
CA ASP A 118 10.74 13.07 -10.14
C ASP A 118 12.04 13.29 -9.33
N PRO A 119 13.15 12.62 -9.68
CA PRO A 119 14.42 12.80 -8.96
C PRO A 119 15.01 14.22 -9.12
N ASP A 120 14.59 14.98 -10.13
CA ASP A 120 14.97 16.39 -10.26
C ASP A 120 14.09 17.26 -9.35
N PRO A 121 14.64 17.87 -8.28
CA PRO A 121 13.86 18.67 -7.33
C PRO A 121 13.29 19.96 -7.95
N ASP A 122 13.77 20.38 -9.11
CA ASP A 122 13.23 21.54 -9.82
C ASP A 122 12.02 21.17 -10.70
N THR A 123 11.73 19.87 -10.89
CA THR A 123 10.54 19.40 -11.57
C THR A 123 9.36 19.42 -10.61
N PRO A 124 8.27 20.16 -10.90
CA PRO A 124 7.12 20.21 -10.01
C PRO A 124 6.44 18.85 -9.96
N ASP A 125 5.96 18.48 -8.77
CA ASP A 125 5.07 17.34 -8.58
C ASP A 125 3.87 17.44 -9.52
N VAL A 126 3.59 16.34 -10.21
CA VAL A 126 2.37 16.15 -10.98
C VAL A 126 1.75 14.84 -10.50
N PRO A 127 0.49 14.79 -10.05
CA PRO A 127 -0.33 15.93 -9.71
C PRO A 127 0.29 16.78 -8.59
N ASP A 128 -0.02 18.06 -8.61
CA ASP A 128 0.32 18.96 -7.52
C ASP A 128 -0.66 18.79 -6.35
N ASP A 129 -0.35 19.45 -5.23
CA ASP A 129 -1.18 19.38 -4.04
C ASP A 129 -2.60 19.93 -4.27
N ASN A 130 -2.77 20.93 -5.13
CA ASN A 130 -4.08 21.47 -5.44
C ASN A 130 -4.99 20.45 -6.12
N ALA A 131 -4.43 19.61 -7.01
CA ALA A 131 -5.19 18.54 -7.65
C ALA A 131 -5.71 17.51 -6.63
N PHE A 132 -4.95 17.23 -5.56
CA PHE A 132 -5.42 16.38 -4.48
C PHE A 132 -6.45 17.09 -3.59
N VAL A 133 -6.31 18.39 -3.34
CA VAL A 133 -7.36 19.17 -2.63
C VAL A 133 -8.67 19.16 -3.41
N ASP A 134 -8.64 19.41 -4.72
CA ASP A 134 -9.82 19.33 -5.60
C ASP A 134 -10.50 17.95 -5.51
N GLU A 135 -9.71 16.88 -5.39
CA GLU A 135 -10.21 15.52 -5.25
C GLU A 135 -10.88 15.28 -3.90
N LEU A 136 -10.32 15.83 -2.82
CA LEU A 136 -10.90 15.77 -1.48
C LEU A 136 -12.21 16.55 -1.37
N GLU A 137 -12.36 17.66 -2.09
CA GLU A 137 -13.63 18.38 -2.19
C GLU A 137 -14.71 17.52 -2.85
N ARG A 138 -14.34 16.74 -3.88
CA ARG A 138 -15.26 15.84 -4.58
C ARG A 138 -15.60 14.59 -3.76
N TYR A 139 -14.62 13.97 -3.11
CA TYR A 139 -14.80 12.80 -2.26
C TYR A 139 -14.28 13.08 -0.84
N PRO A 140 -15.10 13.76 -0.01
CA PRO A 140 -14.71 14.12 1.35
C PRO A 140 -14.26 12.92 2.17
N ARG A 141 -13.26 13.15 3.01
CA ARG A 141 -12.74 12.17 3.97
C ARG A 141 -12.76 12.76 5.36
N GLU A 142 -13.10 11.94 6.34
CA GLU A 142 -12.86 12.26 7.75
C GLU A 142 -11.36 12.30 8.01
N HIS A 143 -10.98 13.11 9.00
CA HIS A 143 -9.58 13.38 9.33
C HIS A 143 -8.76 12.10 9.59
N LEU A 144 -9.36 11.06 10.16
CA LEU A 144 -8.69 9.79 10.44
C LEU A 144 -8.42 8.91 9.20
N PHE A 145 -9.03 9.25 8.06
CA PHE A 145 -8.84 8.57 6.77
C PHE A 145 -8.07 9.43 5.75
N LEU A 146 -7.56 10.58 6.18
CA LEU A 146 -6.65 11.39 5.40
C LEU A 146 -5.22 10.83 5.52
N PRO A 147 -4.59 10.46 4.40
CA PRO A 147 -3.19 10.06 4.38
C PRO A 147 -2.29 11.15 4.98
N ALA A 148 -1.17 10.77 5.57
CA ALA A 148 -0.24 11.72 6.19
C ALA A 148 0.34 12.75 5.18
N TRP A 149 0.50 12.36 3.92
CA TRP A 149 0.98 13.22 2.85
C TRP A 149 -0.09 14.13 2.25
N TYR A 150 -1.37 13.91 2.57
CA TYR A 150 -2.46 14.61 1.89
C TYR A 150 -2.40 16.10 2.26
N PRO A 151 -2.41 17.02 1.28
CA PRO A 151 -2.36 18.45 1.57
C PRO A 151 -3.58 18.86 2.38
N ARG A 152 -3.36 19.42 3.56
CA ARG A 152 -4.43 19.83 4.50
C ARG A 152 -4.62 21.33 4.46
N HIS A 153 -4.67 21.93 3.28
CA HIS A 153 -4.95 23.36 3.19
C HIS A 153 -6.45 23.59 3.34
N ARG A 154 -6.87 24.26 4.42
CA ARG A 154 -8.23 24.79 4.52
C ARG A 154 -8.19 26.28 4.23
N VAL A 155 -8.89 26.71 3.19
CA VAL A 155 -9.24 28.13 3.00
C VAL A 155 -10.41 28.41 3.95
N VAL A 156 -10.13 29.05 5.08
CA VAL A 156 -11.18 29.59 5.96
C VAL A 156 -11.17 31.10 5.76
N ASP A 157 -12.30 31.66 5.31
CA ASP A 157 -12.49 33.10 5.10
C ASP A 157 -11.44 33.80 4.20
N GLY A 158 -10.85 33.06 3.25
CA GLY A 158 -9.85 33.59 2.32
C GLY A 158 -8.44 33.72 2.89
N GLU A 159 -8.22 33.31 4.15
CA GLU A 159 -6.89 33.17 4.72
C GLU A 159 -6.41 31.71 4.62
N ARG A 160 -5.18 31.56 4.13
CA ARG A 160 -4.47 30.28 4.04
C ARG A 160 -3.99 29.94 5.44
N LEU A 161 -4.67 29.00 6.11
CA LEU A 161 -4.17 28.42 7.36
C LEU A 161 -3.06 27.42 7.00
N ASP A 162 -1.86 27.66 7.52
CA ASP A 162 -0.75 26.72 7.39
C ASP A 162 -1.09 25.40 8.08
N ASP A 163 -0.58 24.28 7.53
CA ASP A 163 -0.89 22.91 7.95
C ASP A 163 -0.62 22.62 9.44
N ALA A 164 0.18 23.47 10.11
CA ALA A 164 0.44 23.39 11.55
C ALA A 164 -0.80 23.69 12.40
N ALA A 165 -1.74 24.51 11.92
CA ALA A 165 -2.92 24.92 12.68
C ALA A 165 -4.06 23.90 12.65
N LEU A 166 -3.99 22.90 11.77
CA LEU A 166 -5.10 21.99 11.46
C LEU A 166 -4.94 20.59 12.06
N ASP A 167 -3.79 20.29 12.67
CA ASP A 167 -3.59 19.08 13.46
C ASP A 167 -3.46 19.46 14.95
N PRO A 168 -4.50 19.29 15.79
CA PRO A 168 -4.39 19.55 17.22
C PRO A 168 -3.33 18.68 17.93
N ARG A 169 -2.80 17.62 17.29
CA ARG A 169 -1.65 16.84 17.78
C ARG A 169 -0.30 17.51 17.48
N ARG A 170 -0.24 18.42 16.49
CA ARG A 170 0.90 19.33 16.27
C ARG A 170 0.86 20.56 17.18
N ALA A 171 -0.24 20.79 17.91
CA ALA A 171 -0.36 21.95 18.79
C ALA A 171 0.49 21.84 20.05
N ASP A 172 1.00 20.64 20.37
CA ASP A 172 2.11 20.47 21.31
C ASP A 172 3.42 20.34 20.53
N PRO A 173 4.11 21.46 20.22
CA PRO A 173 5.40 21.42 19.54
C PRO A 173 6.41 20.54 20.28
N ASP A 174 6.30 20.43 21.61
CA ASP A 174 7.18 19.59 22.41
C ASP A 174 6.96 18.10 22.12
N HIS A 175 5.75 17.69 21.75
CA HIS A 175 5.44 16.29 21.40
C HIS A 175 6.08 15.86 20.07
N HIS A 176 6.06 16.73 19.06
CA HIS A 176 6.64 16.45 17.76
C HIS A 176 8.17 16.45 17.80
N ASP A 177 8.75 17.41 18.54
CA ASP A 177 10.20 17.54 18.71
C ASP A 177 10.79 16.33 19.44
N ARG A 178 10.06 15.77 20.43
CA ARG A 178 10.52 14.62 21.22
C ARG A 178 10.74 13.34 20.41
N PHE A 179 9.96 13.11 19.37
CA PHE A 179 10.14 11.97 18.46
C PHE A 179 10.93 12.32 17.19
N GLU A 180 11.46 13.54 17.05
CA GLU A 180 12.16 13.95 15.84
C GLU A 180 13.34 13.03 15.51
N THR A 181 14.15 12.70 16.52
CA THR A 181 15.30 11.79 16.33
C THR A 181 14.86 10.37 15.96
N PRO A 182 13.99 9.68 16.73
CA PRO A 182 13.43 8.39 16.33
C PRO A 182 12.75 8.40 14.98
N ARG A 183 12.00 9.44 14.62
CA ARG A 183 11.28 9.55 13.35
C ARG A 183 12.24 9.64 12.17
N ASN A 184 13.30 10.42 12.31
CA ASN A 184 14.29 10.67 11.25
C ASN A 184 15.35 9.57 11.13
N ALA A 185 15.42 8.63 12.08
CA ALA A 185 16.26 7.45 11.94
C ALA A 185 15.85 6.63 10.70
N ALA A 186 16.86 6.21 9.95
CA ALA A 186 16.68 5.41 8.74
C ALA A 186 16.06 4.05 9.09
N VAL A 187 15.29 3.50 8.15
CA VAL A 187 14.79 2.12 8.28
C VAL A 187 15.98 1.18 8.26
N SER A 188 16.24 0.54 9.40
CA SER A 188 17.18 -0.56 9.45
C SER A 188 16.53 -1.84 8.96
N LEU A 189 17.34 -2.68 8.33
CA LEU A 189 16.94 -4.00 7.87
C LEU A 189 17.88 -5.02 8.52
N PRO A 190 17.34 -6.05 9.20
CA PRO A 190 18.14 -7.15 9.71
C PRO A 190 18.99 -7.79 8.60
N ASP A 191 20.19 -8.27 8.93
CA ASP A 191 21.08 -8.93 7.96
C ASP A 191 20.40 -10.09 7.21
N GLU A 192 19.49 -10.80 7.88
CA GLU A 192 18.70 -11.88 7.28
C GLU A 192 17.75 -11.40 6.18
N VAL A 193 17.32 -10.13 6.25
CA VAL A 193 16.28 -9.54 5.40
C VAL A 193 16.87 -8.62 4.34
N LYS A 194 18.09 -8.09 4.53
CA LYS A 194 18.78 -7.23 3.55
C LYS A 194 18.72 -7.72 2.09
N PRO A 195 18.91 -9.02 1.77
CA PRO A 195 18.86 -9.44 0.37
C PRO A 195 17.46 -9.35 -0.27
N LEU A 196 16.40 -9.13 0.52
CA LEU A 196 15.05 -8.87 0.02
C LEU A 196 14.79 -7.41 -0.36
N GLN A 197 15.71 -6.48 -0.07
CA GLN A 197 15.52 -5.05 -0.36
C GLN A 197 15.17 -4.77 -1.84
N ASP A 198 15.63 -5.64 -2.75
CA ASP A 198 15.39 -5.54 -4.19
C ASP A 198 14.47 -6.66 -4.71
N ALA A 199 14.00 -7.55 -3.82
CA ALA A 199 13.14 -8.65 -4.19
C ALA A 199 11.70 -8.19 -4.45
N TRP A 200 10.97 -8.93 -5.28
CA TRP A 200 9.62 -8.53 -5.67
C TRP A 200 8.70 -8.33 -4.45
N GLY A 201 7.98 -7.20 -4.41
CA GLY A 201 6.98 -6.87 -3.38
C GLY A 201 7.54 -6.40 -2.04
N TRP A 202 8.72 -6.90 -1.64
CA TRP A 202 9.35 -6.58 -0.35
C TRP A 202 9.64 -5.09 -0.10
N PRO A 203 10.08 -4.27 -1.08
CA PRO A 203 10.16 -2.82 -0.91
C PRO A 203 8.85 -2.19 -0.41
N GLY A 204 7.71 -2.65 -0.92
CA GLY A 204 6.39 -2.19 -0.48
C GLY A 204 6.05 -2.67 0.94
N VAL A 205 6.49 -3.86 1.32
CA VAL A 205 6.36 -4.36 2.70
C VAL A 205 7.19 -3.53 3.67
N PHE A 206 8.44 -3.21 3.32
CA PHE A 206 9.31 -2.37 4.16
C PHE A 206 8.79 -0.94 4.31
N ALA A 207 8.28 -0.34 3.22
CA ALA A 207 7.58 0.93 3.31
C ALA A 207 6.35 0.84 4.24
N SER A 208 5.54 -0.22 4.12
CA SER A 208 4.38 -0.43 4.98
C SER A 208 4.74 -0.64 6.45
N ILE A 209 5.88 -1.27 6.74
CA ILE A 209 6.42 -1.44 8.10
C ILE A 209 6.84 -0.08 8.66
N ASN A 210 7.60 0.69 7.89
CA ASN A 210 8.02 2.03 8.29
C ASN A 210 6.82 2.93 8.61
N ASP A 211 5.83 2.96 7.72
CA ASP A 211 4.63 3.77 7.90
C ASP A 211 3.81 3.30 9.11
N ALA A 212 3.77 1.99 9.36
CA ALA A 212 3.13 1.43 10.55
C ALA A 212 3.86 1.84 11.84
N VAL A 213 5.19 1.75 11.90
CA VAL A 213 5.98 2.17 13.07
C VAL A 213 5.76 3.66 13.34
N LEU A 214 5.93 4.51 12.34
CA LEU A 214 5.75 5.96 12.47
C LEU A 214 4.32 6.32 12.87
N GLY A 215 3.32 5.73 12.20
CA GLY A 215 1.92 5.99 12.49
C GLY A 215 1.45 5.48 13.85
N ASN A 216 2.08 4.44 14.42
CA ASN A 216 1.82 3.99 15.78
C ASN A 216 2.53 4.85 16.82
N MET A 217 3.78 5.28 16.55
CA MET A 217 4.52 6.20 17.41
C MET A 217 3.77 7.53 17.58
N ASP A 218 3.22 8.08 16.49
CA ASP A 218 2.44 9.33 16.48
C ASP A 218 1.11 9.26 17.22
N ARG A 219 0.66 8.05 17.59
CA ARG A 219 -0.56 7.84 18.38
C ARG A 219 -0.28 7.72 19.87
N ARG A 220 0.98 7.61 20.28
CA ARG A 220 1.39 7.49 21.69
C ARG A 220 1.48 8.88 22.27
N GLU A 221 0.70 9.16 23.31
CA GLU A 221 0.66 10.47 23.96
C GLU A 221 0.91 10.33 25.47
N GLY A 222 1.33 11.44 26.10
CA GLY A 222 1.54 11.52 27.55
C GLY A 222 2.48 10.43 28.07
N ARG A 223 2.00 9.65 29.05
CA ARG A 223 2.81 8.64 29.74
C ARG A 223 3.38 7.55 28.82
N GLU A 224 2.66 7.17 27.77
CA GLU A 224 3.18 6.16 26.83
C GLU A 224 4.34 6.72 26.00
N ALA A 225 4.28 7.99 25.62
CA ALA A 225 5.39 8.67 24.95
C ALA A 225 6.59 8.85 25.89
N ASP A 226 6.35 9.28 27.13
CA ASP A 226 7.40 9.39 28.16
C ASP A 226 8.07 8.03 28.42
N ALA A 227 7.29 6.95 28.44
CA ALA A 227 7.81 5.59 28.60
C ALA A 227 8.68 5.16 27.42
N LEU A 228 8.25 5.39 26.18
CA LEU A 228 9.04 5.08 24.97
C LEU A 228 10.41 5.78 24.97
N LEU A 229 10.45 7.02 25.47
CA LEU A 229 11.67 7.82 25.58
C LEU A 229 12.52 7.45 26.83
N GLY A 230 12.09 6.47 27.62
CA GLY A 230 12.81 6.00 28.81
C GLY A 230 12.66 6.88 30.05
N GLU A 231 11.79 7.88 30.02
CA GLU A 231 11.67 8.86 31.11
C GLU A 231 10.93 8.30 32.34
N THR A 232 10.16 7.23 32.16
CA THR A 232 9.44 6.56 33.25
C THR A 232 10.14 5.30 33.77
N GLY A 233 11.34 5.00 33.24
CA GLY A 233 12.22 3.89 33.65
C GLY A 233 12.17 2.67 32.73
N ASP A 234 13.23 1.86 32.79
CA ASP A 234 13.51 0.76 31.84
C ASP A 234 12.34 -0.22 31.67
N HIS A 235 11.69 -0.63 32.76
CA HIS A 235 10.59 -1.59 32.67
C HIS A 235 9.35 -1.03 31.95
N GLU A 236 9.02 0.25 32.16
CA GLU A 236 7.92 0.89 31.45
C GLU A 236 8.28 1.14 29.98
N ARG A 237 9.55 1.45 29.71
CA ARG A 237 10.09 1.58 28.35
C ARG A 237 9.98 0.26 27.57
N ASP A 238 10.48 -0.83 28.12
CA ASP A 238 10.44 -2.15 27.48
C ASP A 238 8.99 -2.54 27.13
N ALA A 239 8.06 -2.35 28.07
CA ALA A 239 6.65 -2.63 27.85
C ALA A 239 6.01 -1.74 26.76
N ALA A 240 6.42 -0.46 26.67
CA ALA A 240 5.95 0.46 25.65
C ALA A 240 6.51 0.13 24.26
N LEU A 241 7.78 -0.31 24.18
CA LEU A 241 8.41 -0.78 22.95
C LEU A 241 7.73 -2.07 22.44
N ASP A 242 7.49 -3.05 23.31
CA ASP A 242 6.76 -4.27 22.98
C ASP A 242 5.37 -3.96 22.41
N ALA A 243 4.63 -3.04 23.03
CA ALA A 243 3.31 -2.62 22.55
C ALA A 243 3.38 -1.90 21.20
N LEU A 244 4.40 -1.06 20.97
CA LEU A 244 4.64 -0.41 19.68
C LEU A 244 4.93 -1.44 18.58
N ILE A 245 5.77 -2.42 18.87
CA ILE A 245 6.10 -3.53 17.95
C ILE A 245 4.84 -4.31 17.58
N ASP A 246 4.06 -4.74 18.57
CA ASP A 246 2.84 -5.50 18.35
C ASP A 246 1.81 -4.75 17.48
N ASP A 247 1.59 -3.46 17.75
CA ASP A 247 0.66 -2.64 16.99
C ASP A 247 1.16 -2.37 15.55
N ALA A 248 2.47 -2.21 15.36
CA ALA A 248 3.08 -2.06 14.04
C ALA A 248 2.98 -3.35 13.23
N VAL A 249 3.30 -4.51 13.82
CA VAL A 249 3.12 -5.84 13.18
C VAL A 249 1.67 -6.04 12.78
N ALA A 250 0.71 -5.77 13.68
CA ALA A 250 -0.71 -5.90 13.39
C ALA A 250 -1.16 -5.01 12.23
N SER A 251 -0.67 -3.76 12.18
CA SER A 251 -0.98 -2.79 11.13
C SER A 251 -0.42 -3.23 9.77
N THR A 252 0.83 -3.70 9.71
CA THR A 252 1.43 -4.23 8.48
C THR A 252 0.72 -5.51 8.01
N MET A 253 0.42 -6.43 8.92
CA MET A 253 -0.30 -7.66 8.58
C MET A 253 -1.70 -7.37 8.04
N LEU A 254 -2.40 -6.34 8.55
CA LEU A 254 -3.68 -5.90 8.00
C LEU A 254 -3.58 -5.43 6.54
N VAL A 255 -2.47 -4.78 6.15
CA VAL A 255 -2.20 -4.40 4.76
C VAL A 255 -1.94 -5.63 3.89
N LEU A 256 -1.13 -6.58 4.38
CA LEU A 256 -0.85 -7.83 3.68
C LEU A 256 -2.10 -8.70 3.51
N ASP A 257 -2.98 -8.74 4.51
CA ASP A 257 -4.24 -9.50 4.46
C ASP A 257 -5.25 -8.95 3.46
N ARG A 258 -5.18 -7.65 3.19
CA ARG A 258 -5.98 -6.99 2.15
C ARG A 258 -5.40 -7.19 0.76
N SER A 259 -4.16 -7.65 0.66
CA SER A 259 -3.54 -7.98 -0.62
C SER A 259 -4.11 -9.32 -1.14
N PRO A 260 -4.14 -9.53 -2.47
CA PRO A 260 -4.55 -10.83 -3.01
C PRO A 260 -3.75 -11.96 -2.37
N ALA A 261 -4.39 -13.09 -2.02
CA ALA A 261 -3.73 -14.21 -1.32
C ALA A 261 -2.46 -14.72 -2.02
N LEU A 262 -2.39 -14.56 -3.35
CA LEU A 262 -1.22 -14.84 -4.18
C LEU A 262 0.00 -13.97 -3.84
N ALA A 263 -0.20 -12.73 -3.41
CA ALA A 263 0.87 -11.82 -3.03
C ALA A 263 1.62 -12.34 -1.80
N SER A 264 0.92 -12.76 -0.75
CA SER A 264 1.52 -13.33 0.46
C SER A 264 2.30 -14.62 0.18
N VAL A 265 1.75 -15.50 -0.67
CA VAL A 265 2.45 -16.70 -1.13
C VAL A 265 3.72 -16.34 -1.89
N ARG A 266 3.67 -15.35 -2.78
CA ARG A 266 4.84 -14.91 -3.56
C ARG A 266 5.89 -14.25 -2.67
N LEU A 267 5.52 -13.37 -1.74
CA LEU A 267 6.45 -12.76 -0.79
C LEU A 267 7.23 -13.82 0.00
N LEU A 268 6.53 -14.83 0.52
CA LEU A 268 7.18 -15.93 1.23
C LEU A 268 8.13 -16.73 0.33
N ARG A 269 7.81 -16.87 -0.96
CA ARG A 269 8.71 -17.55 -1.91
C ARG A 269 9.98 -16.75 -2.17
N GLU A 270 9.89 -15.44 -2.32
CA GLU A 270 11.07 -14.59 -2.47
C GLU A 270 11.99 -14.72 -1.23
N TRP A 271 11.40 -14.73 -0.02
CA TRP A 271 12.12 -15.00 1.23
C TRP A 271 12.86 -16.34 1.22
N LEU A 272 12.15 -17.42 0.90
CA LEU A 272 12.73 -18.76 0.86
C LEU A 272 13.83 -18.88 -0.20
N ALA A 273 13.63 -18.26 -1.37
CA ALA A 273 14.57 -18.28 -2.48
C ALA A 273 15.89 -17.60 -2.11
N VAL A 274 15.83 -16.43 -1.48
CA VAL A 274 17.01 -15.71 -0.98
C VAL A 274 17.82 -16.55 0.01
N ARG A 275 17.15 -17.37 0.81
CA ARG A 275 17.77 -18.22 1.83
C ARG A 275 18.21 -19.59 1.31
N GLY A 276 17.94 -19.90 0.04
CA GLY A 276 18.16 -21.25 -0.51
C GLY A 276 17.32 -22.33 0.19
N GLU A 277 16.24 -21.93 0.87
CA GLU A 277 15.34 -22.84 1.58
C GLU A 277 14.25 -23.34 0.62
N ARG A 278 13.87 -24.62 0.75
CA ARG A 278 12.71 -25.14 0.02
C ARG A 278 11.43 -24.73 0.73
N GLY A 279 10.48 -24.25 -0.06
CA GLY A 279 9.14 -24.01 0.46
C GLY A 279 8.46 -25.31 0.87
N PRO A 280 7.48 -25.25 1.78
CA PRO A 280 6.63 -26.40 2.06
C PRO A 280 5.98 -26.89 0.75
N ALA A 281 5.89 -28.21 0.58
CA ALA A 281 5.55 -28.86 -0.69
C ALA A 281 4.21 -28.38 -1.30
N ASN A 282 3.29 -27.91 -0.46
CA ASN A 282 2.02 -27.32 -0.85
C ASN A 282 2.18 -25.93 -1.53
N LEU A 283 3.18 -25.13 -1.16
CA LEU A 283 3.49 -23.87 -1.85
C LEU A 283 4.13 -24.09 -3.23
N GLU A 284 4.91 -25.16 -3.39
CA GLU A 284 5.44 -25.53 -4.71
C GLU A 284 4.33 -26.02 -5.65
N ALA A 285 3.30 -26.69 -5.12
CA ALA A 285 2.15 -27.15 -5.89
C ALA A 285 1.28 -25.97 -6.39
N ALA A 286 1.10 -24.92 -5.57
CA ALA A 286 0.35 -23.71 -5.93
C ALA A 286 0.97 -22.87 -7.07
N ASN A 287 2.15 -23.25 -7.55
CA ASN A 287 2.94 -22.57 -8.58
C ASN A 287 2.41 -22.79 -10.01
N ARG A 288 1.46 -23.72 -10.21
CA ARG A 288 0.77 -23.92 -11.48
C ARG A 288 -0.60 -23.26 -11.34
N GLY A 289 -0.93 -22.26 -12.15
CA GLY A 289 -2.20 -21.52 -12.05
C GLY A 289 -3.45 -22.39 -11.82
N ASP A 290 -3.46 -23.59 -12.41
CA ASP A 290 -4.52 -24.59 -12.26
C ASP A 290 -4.63 -25.24 -10.85
N ALA A 291 -3.50 -25.31 -10.13
CA ALA A 291 -3.40 -25.99 -8.85
C ALA A 291 -3.93 -25.15 -7.68
N LEU A 292 -3.92 -23.82 -7.76
CA LEU A 292 -4.50 -22.98 -6.71
C LEU A 292 -6.03 -23.04 -6.75
N ALA A 293 -6.64 -23.01 -7.93
CA ALA A 293 -8.07 -23.25 -8.09
C ALA A 293 -8.47 -24.63 -7.57
N ALA A 294 -7.67 -25.67 -7.87
CA ALA A 294 -7.88 -27.03 -7.36
C ALA A 294 -7.56 -27.20 -5.86
N LEU A 295 -6.68 -26.38 -5.28
CA LEU A 295 -6.42 -26.31 -3.83
C LEU A 295 -7.59 -25.63 -3.13
N LEU A 296 -8.07 -24.51 -3.66
CA LEU A 296 -9.21 -23.74 -3.12
C LEU A 296 -10.50 -24.58 -3.05
N ASP A 297 -10.66 -25.54 -3.95
CA ASP A 297 -11.76 -26.51 -3.95
C ASP A 297 -11.64 -27.57 -2.83
N ARG A 298 -10.45 -27.72 -2.21
CA ARG A 298 -10.20 -28.57 -1.02
C ARG A 298 -10.02 -27.70 0.22
N THR A 299 -11.15 -27.33 0.81
CA THR A 299 -11.29 -26.37 1.91
C THR A 299 -10.39 -26.58 3.14
N GLY A 300 -9.84 -27.79 3.38
CA GLY A 300 -8.95 -28.07 4.52
C GLY A 300 -7.48 -27.74 4.30
N GLU A 301 -6.90 -28.14 3.15
CA GLU A 301 -5.45 -28.04 2.91
C GLU A 301 -4.99 -26.60 2.61
N VAL A 302 -5.87 -25.79 2.00
CA VAL A 302 -5.61 -24.35 1.79
C VAL A 302 -5.60 -23.59 3.11
N GLY A 303 -6.50 -23.95 4.04
CA GLY A 303 -6.55 -23.32 5.34
C GLY A 303 -5.24 -23.46 6.10
N ASP A 304 -4.60 -24.64 6.03
CA ASP A 304 -3.31 -24.88 6.67
C ASP A 304 -2.15 -24.19 5.92
N ALA A 305 -2.13 -24.21 4.59
CA ALA A 305 -1.12 -23.53 3.79
C ALA A 305 -1.13 -22.00 4.00
N ALA A 306 -2.32 -21.40 3.98
CA ALA A 306 -2.52 -19.98 4.23
C ALA A 306 -2.14 -19.59 5.67
N ARG A 307 -2.51 -20.42 6.66
CA ARG A 307 -2.14 -20.19 8.06
C ARG A 307 -0.62 -20.26 8.28
N VAL A 308 0.05 -21.24 7.68
CA VAL A 308 1.52 -21.35 7.74
C VAL A 308 2.18 -20.18 7.03
N THR A 309 1.68 -19.79 5.85
CA THR A 309 2.21 -18.64 5.10
C THR A 309 2.08 -17.36 5.90
N ARG A 310 0.90 -17.11 6.47
CA ARG A 310 0.63 -15.96 7.33
C ARG A 310 1.57 -15.93 8.53
N ALA A 311 1.66 -17.02 9.29
CA ALA A 311 2.51 -17.09 10.47
C ALA A 311 4.00 -16.85 10.16
N ARG A 312 4.46 -17.32 9.00
CA ARG A 312 5.83 -17.07 8.53
C ARG A 312 6.04 -15.62 8.14
N LEU A 313 5.12 -15.01 7.40
CA LEU A 313 5.20 -13.58 7.06
C LEU A 313 5.15 -12.72 8.30
N GLU A 314 4.25 -13.01 9.23
CA GLU A 314 4.14 -12.29 10.51
C GLU A 314 5.45 -12.35 11.30
N SER A 315 6.11 -13.51 11.34
CA SER A 315 7.44 -13.64 11.97
C SER A 315 8.53 -12.83 11.26
N ILE A 316 8.50 -12.71 9.93
CA ILE A 316 9.48 -11.89 9.19
C ILE A 316 9.18 -10.41 9.39
N VAL A 317 7.92 -10.01 9.34
CA VAL A 317 7.48 -8.64 9.59
C VAL A 317 7.87 -8.23 11.01
N ARG A 318 7.61 -9.07 12.01
CA ARG A 318 8.02 -8.83 13.40
C ARG A 318 9.53 -8.63 13.52
N LEU A 319 10.34 -9.49 12.91
CA LEU A 319 11.80 -9.34 12.92
C LEU A 319 12.26 -7.98 12.39
N VAL A 320 11.65 -7.48 11.31
CA VAL A 320 11.99 -6.17 10.74
C VAL A 320 11.45 -5.02 11.60
N VAL A 321 10.26 -5.17 12.17
CA VAL A 321 9.68 -4.15 13.07
C VAL A 321 10.52 -4.00 14.34
N GLU A 322 10.94 -5.11 14.96
CA GLU A 322 11.78 -5.13 16.16
C GLU A 322 13.09 -4.37 15.90
N ASP A 323 13.84 -4.76 14.86
CA ASP A 323 15.11 -4.10 14.46
C ASP A 323 14.92 -2.62 14.12
N ASN A 324 13.80 -2.27 13.48
CA ASN A 324 13.47 -0.88 13.16
C ASN A 324 13.17 -0.04 14.42
N VAL A 325 12.44 -0.60 15.38
CA VAL A 325 12.09 0.08 16.63
C VAL A 325 13.33 0.22 17.50
N ASP A 326 14.12 -0.85 17.66
CA ASP A 326 15.34 -0.85 18.46
C ASP A 326 16.32 0.21 17.95
N ASP A 327 16.64 0.22 16.65
CA ASP A 327 17.59 1.19 16.08
C ASP A 327 17.12 2.65 16.22
N ARG A 328 15.80 2.91 16.16
CA ARG A 328 15.24 4.25 16.35
C ARG A 328 15.37 4.76 17.78
N PHE A 329 15.20 3.88 18.76
CA PHE A 329 15.18 4.25 20.18
C PHE A 329 16.54 4.08 20.87
N ASP A 330 17.45 3.28 20.32
CA ASP A 330 18.86 3.24 20.74
C ASP A 330 19.57 4.56 20.41
N ALA A 331 19.17 5.25 19.35
CA ALA A 331 19.71 6.58 19.00
C ALA A 331 19.37 7.70 20.01
N VAL A 332 18.41 7.46 20.90
CA VAL A 332 17.93 8.43 21.92
C VAL A 332 18.56 8.18 23.30
N SER A 333 19.14 7.00 23.53
CA SER A 333 19.69 6.57 24.83
C SER A 333 21.14 7.02 25.05
#